data_AF-A0A7S0V8J7-F1
#
_entry.id   AF-A0A7S0V8J7-F1
#
_cell.length_a   1.000
_cell.length_b   1.000
_cell.length_c   1.000
_cell.angle_alpha   90.00
_cell.angle_beta   90.00
_cell.angle_gamma   90.00
#
_symmetry.space_group_name_H-M   'P 1'
#
loop_
_entity.id
_entity.type
_entity.pdbx_description
1 polymer ?
#
loop_
_entity_poly.entity_id
_entity_poly.type
_entity_poly.pdbx_seq_one_letter_code
_entity_poly.pdbx_strand_id
1 'polypeptide(L)'
;EGCAGLVFFGLSEARGFWVFAPLMLVLQAFSMAAGVLANSTMIELAPKEHRDQWIGYQGAFTQLSSALCPLIIMPFLSGEMEGDFPGGTYLKINGSVCLGSAIAYLALVAKFPIPKKKEPAETEEEKAAMAEYEATGNPKFLSARQLHKIQMTHLKEGKPLARATWGTFADDVPDLERIQASARDNLRYLRSLLPERLRMWHKGEAEREQIRGMMRAWAEDNTVWPEQVQKEVGQWVVDWMQHAGYTNPTSNANLYKTIFMTAFPVLMPDRSAGSEANMRDPVPGWLRMDRWMDNYIKLDRLNSREVQCITLFRMTHFRLAGLS
;
A
#
# COMPACT_ATOMS: atom_id res chain seq x y z
N GLU A 1 10.67 33.18 7.07
CA GLU A 1 11.52 33.67 5.96
C GLU A 1 12.16 35.03 6.25
N GLY A 2 11.45 36.03 6.78
CA GLY A 2 12.03 37.36 7.05
C GLY A 2 13.24 37.41 8.01
N CYS A 3 13.30 36.54 9.02
CA CYS A 3 14.39 36.51 10.00
C CYS A 3 15.69 35.91 9.45
N ALA A 4 15.60 35.10 8.39
CA ALA A 4 16.75 34.50 7.74
C ALA A 4 17.46 35.43 6.73
N GLY A 5 16.91 36.63 6.46
CA GLY A 5 17.61 37.62 5.63
C GLY A 5 18.60 38.47 6.44
N LEU A 6 18.16 38.97 7.60
CA LEU A 6 18.92 39.94 8.41
C LEU A 6 20.07 39.31 9.21
N VAL A 7 19.90 38.06 9.68
CA VAL A 7 20.90 37.36 10.50
C VAL A 7 22.09 36.85 9.67
N PHE A 8 21.91 36.69 8.37
CA PHE A 8 22.87 35.99 7.51
C PHE A 8 23.85 36.92 6.79
N PHE A 9 23.57 38.22 6.75
CA PHE A 9 24.51 39.23 6.26
C PHE A 9 25.78 39.27 7.14
N GLY A 10 25.61 39.13 8.48
CA GLY A 10 26.72 39.13 9.45
C GLY A 10 27.60 37.87 9.42
N LEU A 11 27.07 36.71 9.02
CA LEU A 11 27.84 35.45 8.97
C LEU A 11 28.68 35.28 7.68
N SER A 12 28.32 35.98 6.60
CA SER A 12 29.05 35.94 5.33
C SER A 12 30.44 36.56 5.43
N GLU A 13 30.63 37.53 6.33
CA GLU A 13 31.93 38.16 6.57
C GLU A 13 32.91 37.25 7.34
N ALA A 14 32.41 36.35 8.20
CA ALA A 14 33.26 35.58 9.12
C ALA A 14 33.68 34.18 8.61
N ARG A 15 32.91 33.53 7.72
CA ARG A 15 33.16 32.12 7.30
C ARG A 15 33.09 31.85 5.79
N GLY A 16 32.96 32.89 4.98
CA GLY A 16 33.01 32.82 3.52
C GLY A 16 31.69 32.39 2.87
N PHE A 17 31.34 33.07 1.78
CA PHE A 17 30.14 32.87 0.96
C PHE A 17 29.86 31.41 0.57
N TRP A 18 30.91 30.60 0.39
CA TRP A 18 30.83 29.23 -0.11
C TRP A 18 30.29 28.20 0.89
N VAL A 19 30.39 28.45 2.20
CA VAL A 19 29.72 27.62 3.22
C VAL A 19 28.27 28.05 3.39
N PHE A 20 27.99 29.32 3.14
CA PHE A 20 26.69 29.96 3.33
C PHE A 20 25.67 29.59 2.23
N ALA A 21 26.06 29.68 0.96
CA ALA A 21 25.18 29.38 -0.18
C ALA A 21 24.53 27.98 -0.13
N PRO A 22 25.25 26.87 0.10
CA PRO A 22 24.64 25.54 0.18
C PRO A 22 23.75 25.37 1.42
N LEU A 23 24.09 25.98 2.55
CA LEU A 23 23.25 25.94 3.75
C LEU A 23 21.89 26.62 3.51
N MET A 24 21.88 27.76 2.82
CA MET A 24 20.65 28.47 2.43
C MET A 24 19.80 27.63 1.47
N LEU A 25 20.41 26.99 0.48
CA LEU A 25 19.69 26.11 -0.44
C LEU A 25 19.05 24.93 0.28
N VAL A 26 19.77 24.30 1.21
CA VAL A 26 19.23 23.18 2.02
C VAL A 26 18.11 23.66 2.93
N LEU A 27 18.28 24.79 3.61
CA LEU A 27 17.26 25.35 4.51
C LEU A 27 15.99 25.76 3.75
N GLN A 28 16.14 26.37 2.57
CA GLN A 28 15.02 26.76 1.73
C GLN A 28 14.28 25.54 1.18
N ALA A 29 15.01 24.54 0.69
CA ALA A 29 14.42 23.28 0.24
C ALA A 29 13.65 22.56 1.37
N PHE A 30 14.24 22.52 2.57
CA PHE A 30 13.58 21.93 3.74
C PHE A 30 12.34 22.72 4.16
N SER A 31 12.41 24.05 4.17
CA SER A 31 11.27 24.91 4.54
C SER A 31 10.11 24.76 3.54
N MET A 32 10.41 24.70 2.24
CA MET A 32 9.41 24.45 1.20
C MET A 32 8.78 23.06 1.36
N ALA A 33 9.60 22.03 1.54
CA ALA A 33 9.10 20.66 1.76
C ALA A 33 8.24 20.58 3.02
N ALA A 34 8.67 21.17 4.13
CA ALA A 34 7.93 21.21 5.38
C ALA A 34 6.59 21.94 5.22
N GLY A 35 6.57 23.10 4.54
CA GLY A 35 5.34 23.85 4.28
C GLY A 35 4.33 23.06 3.43
N VAL A 36 4.79 22.42 2.35
CA VAL A 36 3.94 21.58 1.49
C VAL A 36 3.40 20.36 2.24
N LEU A 37 4.25 19.67 3.00
CA LEU A 37 3.86 18.49 3.77
C LEU A 37 2.91 18.84 4.91
N ALA A 38 3.16 19.92 5.65
CA ALA A 38 2.27 20.36 6.72
C ALA A 38 0.88 20.69 6.18
N ASN A 39 0.79 21.47 5.10
CA ASN A 39 -0.50 21.80 4.48
C ASN A 39 -1.23 20.56 3.97
N SER A 40 -0.53 19.66 3.27
CA SER A 40 -1.12 18.42 2.74
C SER A 40 -1.64 17.52 3.87
N THR A 41 -0.85 17.42 4.95
CA THR A 41 -1.22 16.65 6.15
C THR A 41 -2.45 17.26 6.83
N MET A 42 -2.51 18.58 6.98
CA MET A 42 -3.69 19.24 7.57
C MET A 42 -4.94 19.06 6.72
N ILE A 43 -4.82 19.11 5.39
CA ILE A 43 -5.95 18.84 4.48
C ILE A 43 -6.47 17.41 4.66
N GLU A 44 -5.58 16.44 4.80
CA GLU A 44 -5.94 15.02 4.93
C GLU A 44 -6.48 14.68 6.32
N LEU A 45 -5.88 15.23 7.38
CA LEU A 45 -6.22 14.92 8.77
C LEU A 45 -7.37 15.76 9.34
N ALA A 46 -7.52 17.02 8.93
CA ALA A 46 -8.54 17.89 9.52
C ALA A 46 -9.94 17.50 9.06
N PRO A 47 -10.95 17.51 9.96
CA PRO A 47 -12.35 17.34 9.59
C PRO A 47 -12.75 18.30 8.49
N LYS A 48 -13.54 17.83 7.51
CA LYS A 48 -13.92 18.64 6.33
C LYS A 48 -14.56 19.98 6.72
N GLU A 49 -15.36 19.99 7.79
CA GLU A 49 -16.08 21.17 8.29
C GLU A 49 -15.15 22.24 8.92
N HIS A 50 -13.96 21.84 9.39
CA HIS A 50 -13.02 22.72 10.10
C HIS A 50 -11.68 22.88 9.40
N ARG A 51 -11.51 22.31 8.20
CA ARG A 51 -10.22 22.28 7.49
C ARG A 51 -9.62 23.68 7.31
N ASP A 52 -10.44 24.64 6.90
CA ASP A 52 -9.98 26.00 6.65
C ASP A 52 -9.57 26.71 7.95
N GLN A 53 -10.25 26.42 9.06
CA GLN A 53 -9.87 26.94 10.38
C GLN A 53 -8.51 26.39 10.82
N TRP A 54 -8.26 25.10 10.59
CA TRP A 54 -7.00 24.46 10.92
C TRP A 54 -5.82 24.97 10.08
N ILE A 55 -6.04 25.19 8.78
CA ILE A 55 -5.06 25.86 7.90
C ILE A 55 -4.80 27.28 8.39
N GLY A 56 -5.86 28.00 8.79
CA GLY A 56 -5.77 29.33 9.39
C GLY A 56 -4.94 29.34 10.68
N TYR A 57 -5.14 28.38 11.58
CA TYR A 57 -4.34 28.25 12.81
C TYR A 57 -2.88 27.96 12.51
N GLN A 58 -2.58 27.04 11.60
CA GLN A 58 -1.20 26.76 11.18
C GLN A 58 -0.53 28.03 10.63
N GLY A 59 -1.23 28.79 9.78
CA GLY A 59 -0.75 30.07 9.26
C GLY A 59 -0.49 31.08 10.38
N ALA A 60 -1.43 31.25 11.29
CA ALA A 60 -1.30 32.16 12.44
C ALA A 60 -0.13 31.79 13.34
N PHE A 61 0.05 30.50 13.66
CA PHE A 61 1.20 30.02 14.44
C PHE A 61 2.53 30.24 13.71
N THR A 62 2.58 30.03 12.39
CA THR A 62 3.78 30.26 11.59
C THR A 62 4.18 31.75 11.60
N GLN A 63 3.19 32.64 11.47
CA GLN A 63 3.42 34.08 11.53
C GLN A 63 3.82 34.54 12.93
N LEU A 64 3.13 34.05 13.97
CA LEU A 64 3.46 34.35 15.36
C LEU A 64 4.89 33.87 15.70
N SER A 65 5.24 32.66 15.29
CA SER A 65 6.59 32.11 15.48
C SER A 65 7.63 32.96 14.74
N SER A 66 7.35 33.35 13.50
CA SER A 66 8.23 34.25 12.73
C SER A 66 8.38 35.64 13.37
N ALA A 67 7.36 36.14 14.06
CA ALA A 67 7.42 37.40 14.78
C ALA A 67 8.22 37.30 16.10
N LEU A 68 8.08 36.19 16.83
CA LEU A 68 8.73 35.99 18.13
C LEU A 68 10.19 35.50 18.00
N CYS A 69 10.50 34.76 16.94
CA CYS A 69 11.80 34.13 16.74
C CYS A 69 12.97 35.14 16.78
N PRO A 70 12.91 36.33 16.14
CA PRO A 70 13.93 37.37 16.26
C PRO A 70 14.17 37.82 17.70
N LEU A 71 13.13 37.93 18.53
CA LEU A 71 13.26 38.42 19.90
C LEU A 71 14.08 37.46 20.76
N ILE A 72 14.01 36.16 20.45
CA ILE A 72 14.77 35.11 21.13
C ILE A 72 16.18 35.01 20.55
N ILE A 73 16.33 35.12 19.23
CA ILE A 73 17.58 34.87 18.51
C ILE A 73 18.53 36.08 18.52
N MET A 74 18.02 37.30 18.37
CA MET A 74 18.84 38.51 18.20
C MET A 74 19.82 38.79 19.35
N PRO A 75 19.47 38.57 20.63
CA PRO A 75 20.42 38.76 21.73
C PRO A 75 21.67 37.88 21.61
N PHE A 76 21.51 36.63 21.16
CA PHE A 76 22.64 35.71 20.99
C PHE A 76 23.49 36.04 19.77
N LEU A 77 22.86 36.52 18.69
CA LEU A 77 23.60 36.99 17.52
C LEU A 77 24.42 38.24 17.85
N SER A 78 23.80 39.21 18.54
CA SER A 78 24.45 40.47 18.90
C SER A 78 25.62 40.21 19.86
N GLY A 79 25.42 39.38 20.88
CA GLY A 79 26.52 38.99 21.78
C GLY A 79 27.62 38.17 21.09
N GLU A 80 27.31 37.39 20.04
CA GLU A 80 28.35 36.71 19.26
C GLU A 80 29.16 37.71 18.39
N MET A 81 28.52 38.76 17.87
CA MET A 81 29.20 39.84 17.12
C MET A 81 30.04 40.75 18.01
N GLU A 82 29.58 41.02 19.23
CA GLU A 82 30.27 41.84 20.23
C GLU A 82 31.42 41.07 20.93
N GLY A 83 31.47 39.75 20.76
CA GLY A 83 32.50 38.88 21.33
C GLY A 83 32.17 38.32 22.71
N ASP A 84 30.98 38.59 23.25
CA ASP A 84 30.47 38.07 24.51
C ASP A 84 30.18 36.56 24.46
N PHE A 85 29.87 36.03 23.27
CA PHE A 85 29.63 34.60 23.05
C PHE A 85 30.66 33.97 22.11
N PRO A 86 31.06 32.69 22.34
CA PRO A 86 31.90 31.96 21.41
C PRO A 86 31.24 31.83 20.03
N GLY A 87 32.05 31.94 18.98
CA GLY A 87 31.56 31.76 17.60
C GLY A 87 30.83 30.43 17.38
N GLY A 88 29.64 30.49 16.79
CA GLY A 88 28.72 29.38 16.56
C GLY A 88 27.69 29.16 17.67
N THR A 89 27.63 30.01 18.69
CA THR A 89 26.62 29.93 19.76
C THR A 89 25.22 30.15 19.20
N TYR A 90 25.05 31.14 18.31
CA TYR A 90 23.80 31.37 17.58
C TYR A 90 23.32 30.11 16.85
N LEU A 91 24.22 29.45 16.10
CA LEU A 91 23.87 28.26 15.31
C LEU A 91 23.40 27.10 16.19
N LYS A 92 24.07 26.89 17.34
CA LYS A 92 23.71 25.85 18.32
C LYS A 92 22.34 26.10 18.94
N ILE A 93 22.04 27.35 19.30
CA ILE A 93 20.75 27.74 19.87
C ILE A 93 19.64 27.57 18.84
N ASN A 94 19.85 28.08 17.61
CA ASN A 94 18.88 27.93 16.53
C ASN A 94 18.61 26.45 16.21
N GLY A 95 19.66 25.62 16.12
CA GLY A 95 19.54 24.18 15.93
C GLY A 95 18.77 23.48 17.06
N SER A 96 19.00 23.89 18.31
CA SER A 96 18.29 23.35 19.48
C SER A 96 16.81 23.70 19.48
N VAL A 97 16.46 24.94 19.13
CA VAL A 97 15.06 25.38 18.99
C VAL A 97 14.37 24.63 17.84
N CYS A 98 15.03 24.47 16.70
CA CYS A 98 14.50 23.68 15.58
C CYS A 98 14.26 22.22 15.99
N LEU A 99 15.21 21.57 16.65
CA LEU A 99 15.06 20.19 17.11
C LEU A 99 13.95 20.05 18.16
N GLY A 100 13.86 20.98 19.11
CA GLY A 100 12.78 21.02 20.09
C GLY A 100 11.40 21.16 19.44
N SER A 101 11.29 21.98 18.40
CA SER A 101 10.04 22.13 17.63
C SER A 101 9.65 20.85 16.89
N ALA A 102 10.62 20.11 16.34
CA ALA A 102 10.37 18.83 15.69
C ALA A 102 9.86 17.77 16.67
N ILE A 103 10.43 17.72 17.88
CA ILE A 103 9.96 16.80 18.94
C ILE A 103 8.51 17.14 19.35
N ALA A 104 8.22 18.42 19.56
CA ALA A 104 6.85 18.86 19.88
C ALA A 104 5.86 18.51 18.76
N TYR A 105 6.26 18.70 17.50
CA TYR A 105 5.45 18.33 16.33
C TYR A 105 5.23 16.82 16.25
N LEU A 106 6.28 16.00 16.44
CA LEU A 106 6.16 14.54 16.47
C LEU A 106 5.24 14.06 17.59
N ALA A 107 5.31 14.69 18.78
CA ALA A 107 4.41 14.38 19.90
C ALA A 107 2.95 14.76 19.59
N LEU A 108 2.73 15.85 18.84
CA LEU A 108 1.40 16.23 18.35
C LEU A 108 0.89 15.24 17.30
N VAL A 109 1.70 14.91 16.28
CA VAL A 109 1.37 13.94 15.23
C VAL A 109 1.03 12.56 15.83
N ALA A 110 1.77 12.12 16.85
CA ALA A 110 1.47 10.88 17.55
C ALA A 110 0.11 10.88 18.27
N LYS A 111 -0.41 12.06 18.64
CA LYS A 111 -1.75 12.22 19.24
C LYS A 111 -2.86 12.47 18.21
N PHE A 112 -2.52 12.77 16.96
CA PHE A 112 -3.53 12.92 15.92
C PHE A 112 -4.15 11.55 15.61
N PRO A 113 -5.48 11.42 15.65
CA PRO A 113 -6.13 10.21 15.18
C PRO A 113 -5.84 10.07 13.70
N ILE A 114 -4.98 9.12 13.32
CA ILE A 114 -4.76 8.78 11.91
C ILE A 114 -6.15 8.41 11.36
N PRO A 115 -6.69 9.15 10.38
CA PRO A 115 -8.00 8.86 9.84
C PRO A 115 -7.97 7.42 9.35
N LYS A 116 -8.85 6.59 9.90
CA LYS A 116 -9.00 5.21 9.43
C LYS A 116 -9.24 5.31 7.93
N LYS A 117 -8.36 4.68 7.14
CA LYS A 117 -8.47 4.63 5.69
C LYS A 117 -9.92 4.25 5.37
N LYS A 118 -10.69 5.18 4.80
CA LYS A 118 -12.09 4.89 4.46
C LYS A 118 -12.08 3.69 3.54
N GLU A 119 -12.86 2.68 3.89
CA GLU A 119 -13.05 1.56 2.98
C GLU A 119 -13.60 2.12 1.66
N PRO A 120 -13.11 1.62 0.51
CA PRO A 120 -13.66 2.02 -0.77
C PRO A 120 -15.18 1.79 -0.75
N ALA A 121 -15.96 2.73 -1.28
CA ALA A 121 -17.39 2.51 -1.44
C ALA A 121 -17.61 1.24 -2.28
N GLU A 122 -18.62 0.44 -1.91
CA GLU A 122 -18.99 -0.74 -2.68
C GLU A 122 -19.53 -0.31 -4.06
N THR A 123 -19.04 -0.95 -5.11
CA THR A 123 -19.56 -0.72 -6.46
C THR A 123 -20.97 -1.30 -6.60
N GLU A 124 -21.72 -0.86 -7.61
CA GLU A 124 -23.05 -1.44 -7.87
C GLU A 124 -22.96 -2.95 -8.20
N GLU A 125 -21.87 -3.38 -8.86
CA GLU A 125 -21.60 -4.79 -9.11
C GLU A 125 -21.33 -5.58 -7.82
N GLU A 126 -20.57 -5.00 -6.88
CA GLU A 126 -20.32 -5.58 -5.56
C GLU A 126 -21.63 -5.71 -4.77
N LYS A 127 -22.52 -4.71 -4.84
CA LYS A 127 -23.84 -4.77 -4.19
C LYS A 127 -24.73 -5.84 -4.81
N ALA A 128 -24.75 -5.93 -6.14
CA ALA A 128 -25.51 -6.96 -6.86
C ALA A 128 -25.01 -8.37 -6.52
N ALA A 129 -23.69 -8.57 -6.45
CA ALA A 129 -23.09 -9.84 -6.04
C ALA A 129 -23.44 -10.23 -4.60
N MET A 130 -23.49 -9.26 -3.67
CA MET A 130 -23.95 -9.51 -2.30
C MET A 130 -25.43 -9.87 -2.24
N ALA A 131 -26.30 -9.18 -2.98
CA ALA A 131 -27.72 -9.51 -3.03
C ALA A 131 -27.95 -10.92 -3.60
N GLU A 132 -27.20 -11.30 -4.64
CA GLU A 132 -27.24 -12.66 -5.20
C GLU A 132 -26.76 -13.71 -4.18
N TYR A 133 -25.68 -13.42 -3.45
CA TYR A 133 -25.19 -14.30 -2.39
C TYR A 133 -26.21 -14.47 -1.26
N GLU A 134 -26.86 -13.39 -0.83
CA GLU A 134 -27.91 -13.45 0.20
C GLU A 134 -29.14 -14.25 -0.27
N ALA A 135 -29.48 -14.16 -1.57
CA ALA A 135 -30.60 -14.89 -2.14
C ALA A 135 -30.32 -16.37 -2.40
N THR A 136 -29.12 -16.72 -2.86
CA THR A 136 -28.78 -18.05 -3.37
C THR A 136 -27.78 -18.82 -2.52
N GLY A 137 -27.03 -18.14 -1.66
CA GLY A 137 -25.88 -18.67 -0.94
C GLY A 137 -24.62 -18.87 -1.80
N ASN A 138 -24.65 -18.50 -3.09
CA ASN A 138 -23.54 -18.72 -4.01
C ASN A 138 -22.51 -17.56 -3.95
N PRO A 139 -21.25 -17.79 -3.54
CA PRO A 139 -20.26 -16.73 -3.42
C PRO A 139 -19.49 -16.45 -4.73
N LYS A 140 -19.88 -17.02 -5.88
CA LYS A 140 -19.14 -16.97 -7.17
C LYS A 140 -18.60 -15.58 -7.53
N PHE A 141 -19.43 -14.55 -7.40
CA PHE A 141 -19.08 -13.18 -7.82
C PHE A 141 -18.73 -12.22 -6.69
N LEU A 142 -18.58 -12.72 -5.46
CA LEU A 142 -18.17 -11.88 -4.35
C LEU A 142 -16.73 -11.40 -4.54
N SER A 143 -16.47 -10.12 -4.26
CA SER A 143 -15.10 -9.64 -4.20
C SER A 143 -14.34 -10.31 -3.05
N ALA A 144 -13.02 -10.40 -3.14
CA ALA A 144 -12.20 -10.99 -2.08
C ALA A 144 -12.41 -10.27 -0.73
N ARG A 145 -12.78 -8.98 -0.77
CA ARG A 145 -13.16 -8.20 0.40
C ARG A 145 -14.46 -8.68 1.03
N GLN A 146 -15.51 -8.84 0.22
CA GLN A 146 -16.80 -9.33 0.68
C GLN A 146 -16.69 -10.74 1.22
N LEU A 147 -16.03 -11.63 0.47
CA LEU A 147 -15.81 -13.01 0.87
C LEU A 147 -15.02 -13.11 2.18
N HIS A 148 -13.95 -12.32 2.34
CA HIS A 148 -13.19 -12.28 3.59
C HIS A 148 -14.04 -11.80 4.77
N LYS A 149 -14.88 -10.76 4.60
CA LYS A 149 -15.80 -10.27 5.64
C LYS A 149 -16.81 -11.34 6.06
N ILE A 150 -17.39 -12.06 5.09
CA ILE A 150 -18.31 -13.17 5.34
C ILE A 150 -17.59 -14.31 6.07
N GLN A 151 -16.40 -14.71 5.60
CA GLN A 151 -15.61 -15.77 6.24
C GLN A 151 -15.23 -15.43 7.68
N MET A 152 -14.83 -14.18 7.96
CA MET A 152 -14.54 -13.73 9.32
C MET A 152 -15.78 -13.72 10.22
N THR A 153 -16.96 -13.49 9.65
CA THR A 153 -18.25 -13.55 10.37
C THR A 153 -18.61 -15.01 10.67
N HIS A 154 -18.54 -15.89 9.67
CA HIS A 154 -18.78 -17.31 9.83
C HIS A 154 -17.85 -17.93 10.87
N LEU A 155 -16.56 -17.58 10.84
CA LEU A 155 -15.58 -18.06 11.80
C LEU A 155 -15.92 -17.65 13.24
N LYS A 156 -16.39 -16.42 13.45
CA LYS A 156 -16.83 -15.94 14.78
C LYS A 156 -18.09 -16.65 15.27
N GLU A 157 -18.97 -17.03 14.34
CA GLU A 157 -20.22 -17.73 14.62
C GLU A 157 -20.07 -19.26 14.65
N GLY A 158 -18.87 -19.80 14.38
CA GLY A 158 -18.65 -21.24 14.24
C GLY A 158 -19.34 -21.88 13.04
N LYS A 159 -19.72 -21.09 12.02
CA LYS A 159 -20.30 -21.58 10.78
C LYS A 159 -19.21 -22.02 9.79
N PRO A 160 -19.50 -22.99 8.90
CA PRO A 160 -18.60 -23.35 7.81
C PRO A 160 -18.26 -22.15 6.93
N LEU A 161 -17.04 -22.10 6.40
CA LEU A 161 -16.63 -21.03 5.49
C LEU A 161 -17.46 -21.06 4.20
N ALA A 162 -17.81 -19.89 3.67
CA ALA A 162 -18.45 -19.80 2.35
C ALA A 162 -17.46 -20.27 1.27
N ARG A 163 -17.90 -21.24 0.44
CA ARG A 163 -17.08 -21.86 -0.63
C ARG A 163 -17.71 -21.59 -1.99
N ALA A 164 -16.92 -21.06 -2.91
CA ALA A 164 -17.28 -21.05 -4.32
C ALA A 164 -17.00 -22.42 -4.91
N THR A 165 -17.88 -22.88 -5.79
CA THR A 165 -17.62 -24.04 -6.64
C THR A 165 -16.81 -23.60 -7.86
N TRP A 166 -15.88 -24.42 -8.32
CA TRP A 166 -15.03 -24.07 -9.46
C TRP A 166 -15.81 -24.02 -10.79
N GLY A 167 -16.77 -24.92 -10.97
CA GLY A 167 -17.57 -24.99 -12.19
C GLY A 167 -16.76 -25.47 -13.41
N THR A 168 -17.35 -25.36 -14.60
CA THR A 168 -16.65 -25.64 -15.85
C THR A 168 -16.18 -24.36 -16.52
N PHE A 169 -15.14 -24.43 -17.35
CA PHE A 169 -14.71 -23.28 -18.12
C PHE A 169 -15.83 -22.72 -19.01
N ALA A 170 -16.66 -23.59 -19.59
CA ALA A 170 -17.79 -23.20 -20.42
C ALA A 170 -18.81 -22.32 -19.69
N ASP A 171 -19.05 -22.60 -18.41
CA ASP A 171 -19.97 -21.80 -17.56
C ASP A 171 -19.40 -20.42 -17.24
N ASP A 172 -18.07 -20.26 -17.30
CA ASP A 172 -17.37 -19.01 -17.01
C ASP A 172 -17.07 -18.17 -18.26
N VAL A 173 -17.17 -18.73 -19.47
CA VAL A 173 -16.95 -18.01 -20.74
C VAL A 173 -17.69 -16.67 -20.80
N PRO A 174 -18.99 -16.58 -20.43
CA PRO A 174 -19.73 -15.31 -20.44
C PRO A 174 -19.18 -14.26 -19.47
N ASP A 175 -18.47 -14.70 -18.42
CA ASP A 175 -18.03 -13.87 -17.30
C ASP A 175 -16.50 -13.66 -17.26
N LEU A 176 -15.73 -14.16 -18.24
CA LEU A 176 -14.26 -14.12 -18.20
C LEU A 176 -13.70 -12.71 -18.03
N GLU A 177 -14.28 -11.71 -18.72
CA GLU A 177 -13.86 -10.32 -18.60
C GLU A 177 -14.05 -9.80 -17.17
N ARG A 178 -15.18 -10.14 -16.54
CA ARG A 178 -15.49 -9.77 -15.15
C ARG A 178 -14.54 -10.47 -14.17
N ILE A 179 -14.30 -11.76 -14.36
CA ILE A 179 -13.36 -12.54 -13.53
C ILE A 179 -11.96 -11.92 -13.63
N GLN A 180 -11.49 -11.62 -14.84
CA GLN A 180 -10.18 -11.02 -15.08
C GLN A 180 -10.07 -9.60 -14.50
N ALA A 181 -11.10 -8.77 -14.68
CA ALA A 181 -11.14 -7.41 -14.12
C ALA A 181 -11.08 -7.43 -12.58
N SER A 182 -11.85 -8.32 -11.96
CA SER A 182 -11.89 -8.45 -10.49
C SER A 182 -10.61 -9.04 -9.89
N ALA A 183 -9.89 -9.90 -10.63
CA ALA A 183 -8.68 -10.58 -10.15
C ALA A 183 -7.61 -9.60 -9.63
N ARG A 184 -7.42 -8.47 -10.32
CA ARG A 184 -6.47 -7.42 -9.93
C ARG A 184 -6.79 -6.83 -8.56
N ASP A 185 -8.03 -6.45 -8.33
CA ASP A 185 -8.45 -5.80 -7.09
C ASP A 185 -8.56 -6.82 -5.96
N ASN A 186 -8.95 -8.06 -6.26
CA ASN A 186 -8.89 -9.18 -5.34
C ASN A 186 -7.46 -9.44 -4.84
N LEU A 187 -6.47 -9.52 -5.75
CA LEU A 187 -5.06 -9.71 -5.37
C LEU A 187 -4.52 -8.54 -4.53
N ARG A 188 -4.88 -7.30 -4.87
CA ARG A 188 -4.49 -6.12 -4.08
C ARG A 188 -5.07 -6.17 -2.68
N TYR A 189 -6.34 -6.53 -2.56
CA TYR A 189 -7.01 -6.68 -1.27
C TYR A 189 -6.34 -7.77 -0.44
N LEU A 190 -6.17 -8.99 -0.98
CA LEU A 190 -5.54 -10.10 -0.28
C LEU A 190 -4.12 -9.76 0.19
N ARG A 191 -3.34 -9.07 -0.65
CA ARG A 191 -2.02 -8.57 -0.26
C ARG A 191 -2.10 -7.55 0.87
N SER A 192 -3.09 -6.67 0.87
CA SER A 192 -3.25 -5.65 1.92
C SER A 192 -3.50 -6.22 3.31
N LEU A 193 -3.96 -7.48 3.41
CA LEU A 193 -4.15 -8.18 4.69
C LEU A 193 -2.82 -8.64 5.32
N LEU A 194 -1.77 -8.87 4.53
CA LEU A 194 -0.51 -9.45 5.03
C LEU A 194 0.25 -8.53 6.00
N PRO A 195 0.40 -7.21 5.76
CA PRO A 195 1.05 -6.32 6.71
C PRO A 195 0.35 -6.29 8.07
N GLU A 196 -0.98 -6.36 8.09
CA GLU A 196 -1.75 -6.40 9.34
C GLU A 196 -1.50 -7.70 10.10
N ARG A 197 -1.53 -8.84 9.42
CA ARG A 197 -1.21 -10.15 10.01
C ARG A 197 0.21 -10.19 10.57
N LEU A 198 1.18 -9.64 9.86
CA LEU A 198 2.56 -9.52 10.33
C LEU A 198 2.65 -8.66 11.59
N ARG A 199 1.98 -7.50 11.62
CA ARG A 199 1.94 -6.63 12.81
C ARG A 199 1.31 -7.33 13.99
N MET A 200 0.17 -8.01 13.79
CA MET A 200 -0.49 -8.79 14.84
C MET A 200 0.42 -9.90 15.37
N TRP A 201 1.11 -10.64 14.48
CA TRP A 201 2.04 -11.70 14.87
C TRP A 201 3.20 -11.22 15.74
N HIS A 202 3.68 -9.99 15.51
CA HIS A 202 4.75 -9.39 16.30
C HIS A 202 4.28 -8.69 17.59
N LYS A 203 2.96 -8.55 17.82
CA LYS A 203 2.42 -7.80 18.95
C LYS A 203 2.53 -8.53 20.29
N GLY A 204 2.39 -9.85 20.30
CA GLY A 204 2.45 -10.65 21.53
C GLY A 204 1.93 -12.07 21.33
N GLU A 205 2.04 -12.90 22.37
CA GLU A 205 1.65 -14.32 22.30
C GLU A 205 0.12 -14.49 22.19
N ALA A 206 -0.66 -13.60 22.81
CA ALA A 206 -2.12 -13.64 22.73
C ALA A 206 -2.61 -13.46 21.28
N GLU A 207 -2.06 -12.49 20.56
CA GLU A 207 -2.36 -12.26 19.15
C GLU A 207 -1.87 -13.40 18.24
N ARG A 208 -0.71 -14.00 18.57
CA ARG A 208 -0.22 -15.19 17.85
C ARG A 208 -1.19 -16.36 18.00
N GLU A 209 -1.72 -16.60 19.19
CA GLU A 209 -2.71 -17.66 19.39
C GLU A 209 -4.02 -17.38 18.65
N GLN A 210 -4.47 -16.12 18.62
CA GLN A 210 -5.62 -15.75 17.79
C GLN A 210 -5.37 -16.08 16.31
N ILE A 211 -4.18 -15.76 15.80
CA ILE A 211 -3.81 -16.09 14.41
C ILE A 211 -3.73 -17.60 14.21
N ARG A 212 -3.11 -18.35 15.13
CA ARG A 212 -3.06 -19.81 15.06
C ARG A 212 -4.46 -20.42 15.04
N GLY A 213 -5.39 -19.90 15.84
CA GLY A 213 -6.79 -20.30 15.82
C GLY A 213 -7.43 -20.11 14.44
N MET A 214 -7.26 -18.94 13.83
CA MET A 214 -7.74 -18.68 12.46
C MET A 214 -7.09 -19.61 11.44
N MET A 215 -5.78 -19.83 11.54
CA MET A 215 -5.04 -20.71 10.64
C MET A 215 -5.50 -22.15 10.75
N ARG A 216 -5.77 -22.69 11.95
CA ARG A 216 -6.29 -24.05 12.13
C ARG A 216 -7.65 -24.22 11.46
N ALA A 217 -8.58 -23.29 11.72
CA ALA A 217 -9.90 -23.30 11.09
C ALA A 217 -9.80 -23.25 9.56
N TRP A 218 -8.85 -22.49 9.01
CA TRP A 218 -8.61 -22.47 7.57
C TRP A 218 -7.89 -23.71 7.05
N ALA A 219 -6.99 -24.29 7.84
CA ALA A 219 -6.19 -25.44 7.44
C ALA A 219 -7.06 -26.70 7.29
N GLU A 220 -7.98 -26.93 8.23
CA GLU A 220 -8.94 -28.04 8.18
C GLU A 220 -9.74 -28.04 6.87
N ASP A 221 -10.07 -26.84 6.37
CA ASP A 221 -10.91 -26.67 5.20
C ASP A 221 -10.14 -26.56 3.86
N ASN A 222 -8.86 -26.17 3.86
CA ASN A 222 -8.18 -25.71 2.64
C ASN A 222 -6.85 -26.42 2.32
N THR A 223 -6.32 -27.28 3.18
CA THR A 223 -4.98 -27.87 2.97
C THR A 223 -4.95 -29.07 2.03
N VAL A 224 -6.04 -29.84 1.96
CA VAL A 224 -6.15 -31.01 1.09
C VAL A 224 -7.27 -30.76 0.08
N TRP A 225 -6.90 -30.70 -1.19
CA TRP A 225 -7.88 -30.51 -2.26
C TRP A 225 -8.52 -31.87 -2.59
N PRO A 226 -9.85 -32.01 -2.53
CA PRO A 226 -10.51 -33.23 -2.96
C PRO A 226 -10.12 -33.60 -4.40
N GLU A 227 -10.00 -34.88 -4.73
CA GLU A 227 -9.60 -35.34 -6.08
C GLU A 227 -10.48 -34.74 -7.18
N GLN A 228 -11.79 -34.61 -6.90
CA GLN A 228 -12.74 -33.99 -7.82
C GLN A 228 -12.38 -32.53 -8.12
N VAL A 229 -12.04 -31.74 -7.08
CA VAL A 229 -11.62 -30.34 -7.25
C VAL A 229 -10.30 -30.25 -8.01
N GLN A 230 -9.36 -31.17 -7.77
CA GLN A 230 -8.11 -31.21 -8.54
C GLN A 230 -8.37 -31.42 -10.03
N LYS A 231 -9.31 -32.32 -10.38
CA LYS A 231 -9.72 -32.57 -11.77
C LYS A 231 -10.43 -31.36 -12.38
N GLU A 232 -11.36 -30.74 -11.66
CA GLU A 232 -12.09 -29.55 -12.12
C GLU A 232 -11.14 -28.37 -12.39
N VAL A 233 -10.25 -28.06 -11.44
CA VAL A 233 -9.24 -27.00 -11.60
C VAL A 233 -8.31 -27.31 -12.77
N GLY A 234 -7.82 -28.55 -12.86
CA GLY A 234 -6.94 -28.98 -13.96
C GLY A 234 -7.61 -28.85 -15.32
N GLN A 235 -8.86 -29.32 -15.45
CA GLN A 235 -9.63 -29.24 -16.69
C GLN A 235 -9.91 -27.79 -17.08
N TRP A 236 -10.34 -26.95 -16.12
CA TRP A 236 -10.60 -25.53 -16.36
C TRP A 236 -9.36 -24.81 -16.90
N VAL A 237 -8.18 -25.08 -16.32
CA VAL A 237 -6.91 -24.48 -16.79
C VAL A 237 -6.57 -24.92 -18.21
N VAL A 238 -6.75 -26.21 -18.53
CA VAL A 238 -6.51 -26.73 -19.88
C VAL A 238 -7.45 -26.07 -20.89
N ASP A 239 -8.74 -25.96 -20.57
CA ASP A 239 -9.76 -25.35 -21.43
C ASP A 239 -9.48 -23.85 -21.65
N TRP A 240 -9.14 -23.12 -20.59
CA TRP A 240 -8.74 -21.72 -20.68
C TRP A 240 -7.49 -21.55 -21.55
N MET A 241 -6.47 -22.40 -21.41
CA MET A 241 -5.26 -22.33 -22.23
C MET A 241 -5.57 -22.55 -23.71
N GLN A 242 -6.46 -23.50 -24.04
CA GLN A 242 -6.92 -23.70 -25.41
C GLN A 242 -7.67 -22.47 -25.93
N HIS A 243 -8.58 -21.92 -25.14
CA HIS A 243 -9.33 -20.71 -25.48
C HIS A 243 -8.41 -19.49 -25.69
N ALA A 244 -7.39 -19.35 -24.85
CA ALA A 244 -6.40 -18.27 -24.94
C ALA A 244 -5.37 -18.46 -26.08
N GLY A 245 -5.46 -19.55 -26.85
CA GLY A 245 -4.62 -19.79 -28.02
C GLY A 245 -3.22 -20.33 -27.72
N TYR A 246 -3.01 -20.93 -26.55
CA TYR A 246 -1.75 -21.63 -26.27
C TYR A 246 -1.59 -22.87 -27.16
N THR A 247 -0.34 -23.18 -27.51
CA THR A 247 -0.02 -24.35 -28.33
C THR A 247 -0.12 -25.64 -27.52
N ASN A 248 -0.19 -26.79 -28.21
CA ASN A 248 -0.27 -28.09 -27.55
C ASN A 248 0.94 -28.31 -26.58
N PRO A 249 0.71 -28.50 -25.27
CA PRO A 249 1.78 -28.68 -24.30
C PRO A 249 2.67 -29.91 -24.53
N THR A 250 2.19 -30.91 -25.30
CA THR A 250 3.00 -32.09 -25.64
C THR A 250 4.20 -31.76 -26.53
N SER A 251 4.14 -30.66 -27.29
CA SER A 251 5.25 -30.20 -28.13
C SER A 251 6.47 -29.76 -27.32
N ASN A 252 6.27 -29.27 -26.09
CA ASN A 252 7.34 -28.86 -25.18
C ASN A 252 6.91 -28.93 -23.71
N ALA A 253 6.70 -30.16 -23.21
CA ALA A 253 6.19 -30.37 -21.85
C ALA A 253 7.08 -29.74 -20.76
N ASN A 254 8.40 -29.70 -20.97
CA ASN A 254 9.33 -29.11 -19.99
C ASN A 254 9.17 -27.59 -19.90
N LEU A 255 8.97 -26.90 -21.02
CA LEU A 255 8.69 -25.46 -21.02
C LEU A 255 7.42 -25.14 -20.23
N TYR A 256 6.32 -25.86 -20.48
CA TYR A 256 5.08 -25.65 -19.76
C TYR A 256 5.20 -25.94 -18.26
N LYS A 257 5.92 -27.01 -17.88
CA LYS A 257 6.24 -27.28 -16.46
C LYS A 257 7.01 -26.12 -15.82
N THR A 258 8.02 -25.57 -16.50
CA THR A 258 8.76 -24.40 -16.02
C THR A 258 7.85 -23.19 -15.85
N ILE A 259 7.00 -22.89 -16.84
CA ILE A 259 6.02 -21.79 -16.77
C ILE A 259 5.12 -21.96 -15.54
N PHE A 260 4.54 -23.14 -15.32
CA PHE A 260 3.70 -23.40 -14.16
C PHE A 260 4.47 -23.26 -12.84
N MET A 261 5.68 -23.80 -12.74
CA MET A 261 6.49 -23.69 -11.52
C MET A 261 6.94 -22.26 -11.23
N THR A 262 7.15 -21.44 -12.26
CA THR A 262 7.47 -20.01 -12.11
C THR A 262 6.22 -19.20 -11.74
N ALA A 263 5.07 -19.49 -12.36
CA ALA A 263 3.80 -18.82 -12.11
C ALA A 263 3.22 -19.17 -10.72
N PHE A 264 3.42 -20.41 -10.27
CA PHE A 264 2.90 -20.95 -9.01
C PHE A 264 4.04 -21.51 -8.16
N PRO A 265 4.86 -20.63 -7.53
CA PRO A 265 6.00 -21.05 -6.75
C PRO A 265 5.57 -21.72 -5.44
N VAL A 266 6.48 -22.48 -4.83
CA VAL A 266 6.26 -23.10 -3.51
C VAL A 266 6.12 -22.02 -2.43
N LEU A 267 4.91 -21.84 -1.93
CA LEU A 267 4.59 -20.81 -0.93
C LEU A 267 5.03 -21.23 0.49
N MET A 268 4.85 -22.49 0.87
CA MET A 268 5.16 -22.99 2.22
C MET A 268 6.42 -23.88 2.20
N PRO A 269 7.38 -23.71 3.14
CA PRO A 269 8.62 -24.50 3.18
C PRO A 269 8.39 -26.02 3.23
N ASP A 270 7.36 -26.45 3.95
CA ASP A 270 6.94 -27.84 4.15
C ASP A 270 5.72 -28.23 3.30
N ARG A 271 5.34 -27.36 2.35
CA ARG A 271 4.27 -27.59 1.36
C ARG A 271 2.87 -27.78 1.96
N SER A 272 2.65 -27.44 3.23
CA SER A 272 1.31 -27.48 3.84
C SER A 272 1.06 -26.23 4.67
N ALA A 273 -0.02 -25.52 4.38
CA ALA A 273 -0.43 -24.39 5.21
C ALA A 273 -0.83 -24.81 6.64
N GLY A 274 -1.21 -26.07 6.82
CA GLY A 274 -1.66 -26.65 8.09
C GLY A 274 -0.58 -27.33 8.90
N SER A 275 0.67 -27.33 8.43
CA SER A 275 1.77 -27.99 9.13
C SER A 275 2.06 -27.33 10.49
N GLU A 276 2.59 -28.13 11.42
CA GLU A 276 3.02 -27.63 12.73
C GLU A 276 4.12 -26.56 12.61
N ALA A 277 5.06 -26.73 11.66
CA ALA A 277 6.12 -25.76 11.45
C ALA A 277 5.57 -24.41 10.95
N ASN A 278 4.58 -24.40 10.06
CA ASN A 278 3.93 -23.17 9.61
C ASN A 278 3.04 -22.54 10.71
N MET A 279 2.40 -23.35 11.56
CA MET A 279 1.65 -22.85 12.72
C MET A 279 2.57 -22.21 13.76
N ARG A 280 3.80 -22.72 13.91
CA ARG A 280 4.79 -22.16 14.83
C ARG A 280 5.37 -20.84 14.31
N ASP A 281 5.64 -20.74 13.02
CA ASP A 281 6.13 -19.52 12.39
C ASP A 281 5.59 -19.38 10.94
N PRO A 282 4.48 -18.67 10.73
CA PRO A 282 3.88 -18.49 9.41
C PRO A 282 4.53 -17.38 8.59
N VAL A 283 5.43 -16.60 9.21
CA VAL A 283 6.02 -15.40 8.60
C VAL A 283 6.73 -15.70 7.28
N PRO A 284 7.58 -16.75 7.16
CA PRO A 284 8.22 -17.08 5.90
C PRO A 284 7.22 -17.37 4.76
N GLY A 285 6.12 -18.06 5.08
CA GLY A 285 5.05 -18.36 4.11
C GLY A 285 4.33 -17.10 3.64
N TRP A 286 3.96 -16.22 4.56
CA TRP A 286 3.32 -14.94 4.23
C TRP A 286 4.23 -14.02 3.40
N LEU A 287 5.53 -13.95 3.71
CA LEU A 287 6.47 -13.14 2.93
C LEU A 287 6.63 -13.67 1.49
N ARG A 288 6.60 -15.00 1.30
CA ARG A 288 6.59 -15.60 -0.05
C ARG A 288 5.29 -15.29 -0.78
N MET A 289 4.15 -15.38 -0.09
CA MET A 289 2.84 -15.03 -0.64
C MET A 289 2.74 -13.55 -1.03
N ASP A 290 3.26 -12.62 -0.21
CA ASP A 290 3.32 -11.19 -0.53
C ASP A 290 4.13 -10.94 -1.81
N ARG A 291 5.34 -11.51 -1.91
CA ARG A 291 6.20 -11.38 -3.10
C ARG A 291 5.53 -11.95 -4.34
N TRP A 292 4.88 -13.11 -4.22
CA TRP A 292 4.15 -13.73 -5.31
C TRP A 292 3.03 -12.82 -5.82
N MET A 293 2.15 -12.33 -4.93
CA MET A 293 1.08 -11.40 -5.30
C MET A 293 1.61 -10.07 -5.89
N ASP A 294 2.69 -9.52 -5.32
CA ASP A 294 3.33 -8.31 -5.85
C ASP A 294 3.85 -8.49 -7.28
N ASN A 295 4.48 -9.64 -7.56
CA ASN A 295 4.95 -9.97 -8.91
C ASN A 295 3.80 -10.10 -9.91
N TYR A 296 2.68 -10.72 -9.52
CA TYR A 296 1.49 -10.79 -10.36
C TYR A 296 0.89 -9.41 -10.65
N ILE A 297 0.76 -8.56 -9.64
CA ILE A 297 0.26 -7.19 -9.81
C ILE A 297 1.18 -6.38 -10.75
N LYS A 298 2.49 -6.60 -10.69
CA LYS A 298 3.44 -5.96 -11.62
C LYS A 298 3.29 -6.48 -13.05
N LEU A 299 3.19 -7.80 -13.22
CA LEU A 299 3.00 -8.43 -14.53
C LEU A 299 1.71 -7.95 -15.20
N ASP A 300 0.61 -7.92 -14.47
CA ASP A 300 -0.68 -7.43 -14.94
C ASP A 300 -0.62 -5.95 -15.40
N ARG A 301 0.12 -5.10 -14.68
CA ARG A 301 0.38 -3.71 -15.11
C ARG A 301 1.16 -3.64 -16.42
N LEU A 302 2.15 -4.51 -16.62
CA LEU A 302 2.92 -4.57 -17.87
C LEU A 302 2.01 -4.98 -19.03
N ASN A 303 1.27 -6.07 -18.87
CA ASN A 303 0.34 -6.58 -19.88
C ASN A 303 -0.71 -5.51 -20.25
N SER A 304 -1.27 -4.80 -19.27
CA SER A 304 -2.25 -3.75 -19.52
C SER A 304 -1.67 -2.55 -20.27
N ARG A 305 -0.42 -2.17 -19.96
CA ARG A 305 0.28 -1.09 -20.67
C ARG A 305 0.56 -1.48 -22.12
N GLU A 306 0.97 -2.72 -22.37
CA GLU A 306 1.22 -3.22 -23.71
C GLU A 306 -0.05 -3.21 -24.56
N VAL A 307 -1.18 -3.67 -24.01
CA VAL A 307 -2.49 -3.60 -24.68
C VAL A 307 -2.87 -2.14 -25.00
N GLN A 308 -2.65 -1.22 -24.07
CA GLN A 308 -2.88 0.22 -24.31
C GLN A 308 -1.99 0.77 -25.42
N CYS A 309 -0.69 0.45 -25.41
CA CYS A 309 0.25 0.86 -26.46
C CYS A 309 -0.16 0.30 -27.83
N ILE A 310 -0.47 -1.00 -27.92
CA ILE A 310 -0.92 -1.64 -29.17
C ILE A 310 -2.21 -0.99 -29.69
N THR A 311 -3.15 -0.68 -28.79
CA THR A 311 -4.42 -0.02 -29.13
C THR A 311 -4.19 1.40 -29.64
N LEU A 312 -3.29 2.16 -29.02
CA LEU A 312 -2.90 3.49 -29.47
C LEU A 312 -2.26 3.43 -30.87
N PHE A 313 -1.33 2.50 -31.11
CA PHE A 313 -0.69 2.35 -32.42
C PHE A 313 -1.64 1.87 -33.52
N ARG A 314 -2.63 1.02 -33.21
CA ARG A 314 -3.70 0.63 -34.15
C ARG A 314 -4.59 1.80 -34.55
N MET A 315 -4.79 2.79 -33.68
CA MET A 315 -5.60 3.97 -34.00
C MET A 315 -4.85 5.04 -34.81
N THR A 316 -3.52 5.12 -34.70
CA THR A 316 -2.73 6.16 -35.42
C THR A 316 -2.13 5.72 -36.74
N HIS A 317 -1.88 4.43 -36.99
CA HIS A 317 -1.14 4.01 -38.19
C HIS A 317 -1.68 2.70 -38.80
N PHE A 318 -2.77 2.77 -39.56
CA PHE A 318 -3.03 1.90 -40.73
C PHE A 318 -4.21 2.45 -41.55
N ARG A 319 -4.12 3.72 -41.99
CA ARG A 319 -4.65 4.05 -43.33
C ARG A 319 -3.50 3.77 -44.28
N LEU A 320 -3.44 2.56 -44.83
CA LEU A 320 -2.66 2.33 -46.05
C LEU A 320 -3.28 3.23 -47.13
N ALA A 321 -2.64 4.36 -47.40
CA ALA A 321 -2.96 5.16 -48.57
C ALA A 321 -2.70 4.29 -49.80
N GLY A 322 -3.77 3.78 -50.43
CA GLY A 322 -3.68 2.97 -51.64
C GLY A 322 -4.44 1.64 -51.65
N LEU A 323 -5.21 1.30 -50.61
CA LEU A 323 -6.21 0.23 -50.70
C LEU A 323 -7.62 0.83 -50.57
N SER A 324 -8.09 1.38 -51.69
CA SER A 324 -9.49 1.67 -52.01
C SER A 324 -9.78 1.10 -53.39
#